data_AF-A0A2L0D0K4-F1
#
_entry.id   AF-A0A2L0D0K4-F1
#
_cell.length_a   1.000
_cell.length_b   1.000
_cell.length_c   1.000
_cell.angle_alpha   90.00
_cell.angle_beta   90.00
_cell.angle_gamma   90.00
#
_symmetry.space_group_name_H-M   'P 1'
#
loop_
_entity.id
_entity.type
_entity.pdbx_description
1 polymer ?
#
loop_
_entity_poly.entity_id
_entity_poly.type
_entity_poly.pdbx_seq_one_letter_code
_entity_poly.pdbx_strand_id
1 'polypeptide(L)'
;CYGGTAALFNAISWVESSAWDGRLALVVAADIAVYAEGPARPTGGAGAVAMLIGPNAPLVFDRGVRATYMRHAYDFYKPDLTSEYPVVDGKLSIECYLNALDNCYKLYCKKFAKQFPNVPINIDIFNSVVFHS
;
A
#
# COMPACT_ATOMS: atom_id res chain seq x y z
N CYS A 1 6.14 -4.13 3.86
CA CYS A 1 5.32 -2.90 3.71
C CYS A 1 3.99 -3.10 2.96
N TYR A 2 3.95 -3.64 1.73
CA TYR A 2 2.69 -3.73 0.93
C TYR A 2 1.65 -4.78 1.43
N GLY A 3 2.06 -5.76 2.23
CA GLY A 3 1.20 -6.89 2.63
C GLY A 3 -0.11 -6.48 3.32
N GLY A 4 -0.10 -5.44 4.16
CA GLY A 4 -1.30 -4.91 4.79
C GLY A 4 -2.33 -4.36 3.79
N THR A 5 -1.85 -3.63 2.78
CA THR A 5 -2.69 -3.14 1.67
C THR A 5 -3.25 -4.29 0.82
N ALA A 6 -2.45 -5.34 0.57
CA ALA A 6 -2.91 -6.53 -0.14
C ALA A 6 -4.03 -7.27 0.62
N ALA A 7 -3.85 -7.47 1.92
CA ALA A 7 -4.87 -8.09 2.78
C ALA A 7 -6.14 -7.23 2.85
N LEU A 8 -6.01 -5.91 2.91
CA LEU A 8 -7.13 -4.96 2.85
C LEU A 8 -7.93 -5.10 1.55
N PHE A 9 -7.26 -5.19 0.40
CA PHE A 9 -7.93 -5.42 -0.87
C PHE A 9 -8.63 -6.78 -0.94
N ASN A 10 -8.00 -7.84 -0.42
CA ASN A 10 -8.63 -9.16 -0.36
C ASN A 10 -9.89 -9.14 0.51
N ALA A 11 -9.85 -8.45 1.66
CA ALA A 11 -11.01 -8.29 2.55
C ALA A 11 -12.16 -7.55 1.87
N ILE A 12 -11.88 -6.44 1.19
CA ILE A 12 -12.89 -5.69 0.42
C ILE A 12 -13.49 -6.58 -0.67
N SER A 13 -12.66 -7.27 -1.45
CA SER A 13 -13.14 -8.18 -2.50
C SER A 13 -13.94 -9.34 -1.93
N TRP A 14 -13.60 -9.87 -0.75
CA TRP A 14 -14.40 -10.89 -0.08
C TRP A 14 -15.76 -10.36 0.36
N VAL A 15 -15.82 -9.19 1.01
CA VAL A 15 -17.09 -8.54 1.43
C VAL A 15 -17.99 -8.24 0.23
N GLU A 16 -17.41 -7.91 -0.93
CA GLU A 16 -18.16 -7.65 -2.18
C GLU A 16 -18.51 -8.92 -2.97
N SER A 17 -18.06 -10.09 -2.54
CA SER A 17 -18.24 -11.35 -3.28
C SER A 17 -19.54 -12.08 -2.92
N SER A 18 -19.91 -13.06 -3.77
CA SER A 18 -20.99 -14.01 -3.47
C SER A 18 -20.69 -14.96 -2.31
N ALA A 19 -19.43 -15.04 -1.86
CA ALA A 19 -19.02 -15.85 -0.72
C ALA A 19 -19.11 -15.10 0.62
N TRP A 20 -19.52 -13.83 0.60
CA TRP A 20 -19.73 -13.06 1.81
C TRP A 20 -20.95 -13.57 2.58
N ASP A 21 -20.79 -13.75 3.88
CA ASP A 21 -21.81 -14.32 4.77
C ASP A 21 -22.40 -13.31 5.75
N GLY A 22 -22.18 -12.01 5.51
CA GLY A 22 -22.68 -10.92 6.34
C GLY A 22 -21.75 -10.52 7.50
N ARG A 23 -20.67 -11.26 7.77
CA ARG A 23 -19.71 -10.92 8.83
C ARG A 23 -18.71 -9.86 8.37
N LEU A 24 -18.12 -9.15 9.33
CA LEU A 24 -17.05 -8.19 9.05
C LEU A 24 -15.73 -8.92 8.78
N ALA A 25 -14.92 -8.38 7.88
CA ALA A 25 -13.53 -8.84 7.72
C ALA A 25 -12.61 -8.06 8.65
N LEU A 26 -11.65 -8.74 9.27
CA LEU A 26 -10.62 -8.14 10.09
C LEU A 26 -9.28 -8.27 9.37
N VAL A 27 -8.62 -7.13 9.14
CA VAL A 27 -7.28 -7.08 8.54
C VAL A 27 -6.31 -6.56 9.58
N VAL A 28 -5.19 -7.26 9.75
CA VAL A 28 -4.11 -6.86 10.65
C VAL A 28 -2.85 -6.64 9.83
N ALA A 29 -2.29 -5.43 9.91
CA ALA A 29 -0.98 -5.10 9.39
C ALA A 29 -0.05 -4.90 10.59
N ALA A 30 0.94 -5.78 10.76
CA ALA A 30 1.89 -5.71 11.86
C ALA A 30 3.29 -6.05 11.36
N ASP A 31 4.29 -5.34 11.87
CA ASP A 31 5.67 -5.52 11.47
C ASP A 31 6.62 -5.10 12.59
N ILE A 32 7.81 -5.69 12.59
CA ILE A 32 8.98 -5.26 13.37
C ILE A 32 10.11 -5.03 12.38
N ALA A 33 10.42 -3.76 12.13
CA ALA A 33 11.47 -3.32 11.23
C ALA A 33 12.79 -3.18 12.01
N VAL A 34 13.65 -4.20 11.90
CA VAL A 34 14.98 -4.23 12.51
C VAL A 34 16.04 -4.22 11.41
N TYR A 35 17.11 -3.47 11.64
CA TYR A 35 18.23 -3.31 10.71
C TYR A 35 19.56 -3.57 11.43
N ALA A 36 20.54 -4.07 10.67
CA ALA A 36 21.91 -4.24 11.15
C ALA A 36 22.53 -2.89 11.54
N GLU A 37 23.70 -2.92 12.17
CA GLU A 37 24.47 -1.70 12.44
C GLU A 37 24.74 -0.92 11.14
N GLY A 38 24.51 0.39 11.17
CA GLY A 38 24.71 1.24 10.01
C GLY A 38 23.65 2.33 9.87
N PRO A 39 23.62 3.04 8.74
CA PRO A 39 22.77 4.22 8.53
C PRO A 39 21.27 3.89 8.45
N ALA A 40 20.88 2.64 8.19
CA ALA A 40 19.48 2.21 8.19
C ALA A 40 18.93 1.92 9.60
N ARG A 41 19.79 1.74 10.61
CA ARG A 41 19.34 1.39 11.98
C ARG A 41 18.37 2.41 12.60
N PRO A 42 18.58 3.73 12.46
CA PRO A 42 17.65 4.73 12.99
C PRO A 42 16.28 4.74 12.30
N THR A 43 16.12 4.08 11.15
CA THR A 43 14.85 4.02 10.40
C THR A 43 14.01 2.77 10.75
N GLY A 44 14.37 2.06 11.83
CA GLY A 44 13.60 0.94 12.37
C GLY A 44 12.33 1.37 13.09
N GLY A 45 11.55 0.39 13.52
CA GLY A 45 10.30 0.63 14.24
C GLY A 45 9.48 -0.64 14.41
N ALA A 46 8.42 -0.58 15.20
CA ALA A 46 7.49 -1.68 15.36
C ALA A 46 6.08 -1.14 15.56
N GLY A 47 5.08 -1.84 15.04
CA GLY A 47 3.69 -1.43 15.18
C GLY A 47 2.71 -2.43 14.62
N ALA A 48 1.46 -2.30 15.03
CA ALA A 48 0.34 -3.08 14.52
C ALA A 48 -0.90 -2.21 14.37
N VAL A 49 -1.62 -2.39 13.27
CA VAL A 49 -2.90 -1.73 12.98
C VAL A 49 -3.93 -2.80 12.62
N ALA A 50 -5.07 -2.77 13.30
CA ALA A 50 -6.23 -3.60 12.98
C ALA A 50 -7.31 -2.76 12.31
N MET A 51 -7.83 -3.23 11.18
CA MET A 51 -8.85 -2.57 10.38
C MET A 51 -10.06 -3.50 10.23
N LEU A 52 -11.23 -2.99 10.59
CA LEU A 52 -12.50 -3.71 10.46
C LEU A 52 -13.21 -3.25 9.18
N ILE A 53 -13.56 -4.20 8.31
CA ILE A 53 -14.07 -3.93 6.96
C ILE A 53 -15.49 -4.49 6.82
N GLY A 54 -16.39 -3.68 6.30
CA GLY A 54 -17.78 -4.03 6.08
C GLY A 54 -18.57 -2.94 5.35
N PRO A 55 -19.88 -3.17 5.09
CA PRO A 55 -20.74 -2.19 4.45
C PRO A 55 -21.02 -0.98 5.35
N ASN A 56 -21.46 0.14 4.74
CA ASN A 56 -21.83 1.37 5.44
C ASN A 56 -20.68 1.98 6.29
N ALA A 57 -19.44 1.81 5.84
CA ALA A 57 -18.26 2.32 6.50
C ALA A 57 -18.18 3.87 6.42
N PRO A 58 -17.63 4.54 7.45
CA PRO A 58 -17.39 5.99 7.39
C PRO A 58 -16.24 6.36 6.46
N LEU A 59 -15.32 5.43 6.19
CA LEU A 59 -14.23 5.56 5.24
C LEU A 59 -14.48 4.58 4.09
N VAL A 60 -14.98 5.10 2.96
CA VAL A 60 -15.39 4.30 1.82
C VAL A 60 -14.28 4.27 0.77
N PHE A 61 -14.03 3.11 0.17
CA PHE A 61 -13.11 2.99 -0.94
C PHE A 61 -13.76 3.46 -2.25
N ASP A 62 -13.09 4.36 -2.96
CA ASP A 62 -13.50 4.77 -4.30
C ASP A 62 -13.32 3.61 -5.29
N ARG A 63 -14.46 3.05 -5.71
CA ARG A 63 -14.49 1.95 -6.68
C ARG A 63 -14.02 2.44 -8.04
N GLY A 64 -13.20 1.63 -8.70
CA GLY A 64 -12.79 1.85 -10.09
C GLY A 64 -11.52 2.69 -10.29
N VAL A 65 -11.10 3.49 -9.30
CA VAL A 65 -9.94 4.40 -9.44
C VAL A 65 -8.61 3.85 -8.91
N ARG A 66 -8.63 2.75 -8.13
CA ARG A 66 -7.41 2.10 -7.60
C ARG A 66 -6.40 1.80 -8.69
N ALA A 67 -5.13 2.17 -8.48
CA ALA A 67 -4.00 1.84 -9.35
C ALA A 67 -2.95 0.99 -8.65
N THR A 68 -2.21 0.19 -9.42
CA THR A 68 -1.18 -0.72 -8.91
C THR A 68 -0.04 -0.79 -9.92
N TYR A 69 1.18 -0.72 -9.41
CA TYR A 69 2.41 -0.92 -10.16
C TYR A 69 3.25 -1.97 -9.44
N MET A 70 3.71 -2.98 -10.15
CA MET A 70 4.57 -4.04 -9.62
C MET A 70 5.73 -4.23 -10.60
N ARG A 71 6.94 -4.35 -10.06
CA ARG A 71 8.16 -4.55 -10.83
C ARG A 71 9.09 -5.49 -10.08
N HIS A 72 9.82 -6.32 -10.82
CA HIS A 72 10.94 -7.05 -10.26
C HIS A 72 12.09 -6.09 -9.93
N ALA A 73 12.53 -6.04 -8.68
CA ALA A 73 13.63 -5.23 -8.20
C ALA A 73 14.33 -5.92 -7.02
N TYR A 74 15.60 -5.58 -6.81
CA TYR A 74 16.41 -6.01 -5.66
C TYR A 74 16.86 -4.79 -4.85
N ASP A 75 15.93 -3.88 -4.59
CA ASP A 75 16.16 -2.67 -3.82
C ASP A 75 16.19 -2.93 -2.31
N PHE A 76 15.23 -3.74 -1.83
CA PHE A 76 15.14 -4.17 -0.45
C PHE A 76 14.60 -5.60 -0.38
N TYR A 77 15.35 -6.53 0.20
CA TYR A 77 14.91 -7.92 0.31
C TYR A 77 15.62 -8.65 1.47
N LYS A 78 15.06 -9.79 1.90
CA LYS A 78 15.57 -10.62 3.00
C LYS A 78 15.94 -12.01 2.48
N PRO A 79 17.10 -12.18 1.81
CA PRO A 79 17.49 -13.46 1.22
C PRO A 79 18.09 -14.42 2.24
N ASP A 80 18.69 -13.91 3.31
CA ASP A 80 19.32 -14.69 4.36
C ASP A 80 18.25 -15.14 5.38
N LEU A 81 17.94 -16.44 5.36
CA LEU A 81 16.93 -17.02 6.25
C LEU A 81 17.41 -17.17 7.70
N THR A 82 18.70 -16.92 7.96
CA THR A 82 19.29 -17.00 9.31
C THR A 82 19.35 -15.66 10.03
N SER A 83 18.99 -14.56 9.34
CA SER A 83 19.08 -13.18 9.82
C SER A 83 17.75 -12.45 9.68
N GLU A 84 17.43 -11.58 10.64
CA GLU A 84 16.26 -10.71 10.57
C GLU A 84 16.50 -9.48 9.67
N TYR A 85 17.77 -9.18 9.37
CA TYR A 85 18.20 -7.97 8.69
C TYR A 85 18.05 -8.07 7.16
N PRO A 86 17.59 -6.99 6.51
CA PRO A 86 17.50 -6.96 5.06
C PRO A 86 18.85 -6.66 4.39
N VAL A 87 18.97 -7.09 3.14
CA VAL A 87 19.90 -6.52 2.16
C VAL A 87 19.23 -5.30 1.53
N VAL A 88 19.91 -4.15 1.57
CA VAL A 88 19.35 -2.86 1.14
C VAL A 88 20.31 -2.15 0.19
N ASP A 89 19.81 -1.83 -1.00
CA ASP A 89 20.39 -0.79 -1.86
C ASP A 89 19.55 0.48 -1.67
N GLY A 90 20.03 1.38 -0.81
CA GLY A 90 19.28 2.57 -0.41
C GLY A 90 19.01 3.54 -1.57
N LYS A 91 19.96 3.68 -2.51
CA LYS A 91 19.77 4.54 -3.69
C LYS A 91 18.71 3.94 -4.60
N LEU A 92 18.83 2.65 -4.92
CA LEU A 92 17.85 1.97 -5.75
C LEU A 92 16.46 1.95 -5.09
N SER A 93 16.38 1.82 -3.77
CA SER A 93 15.11 1.85 -3.02
C SER A 93 14.37 3.18 -3.20
N ILE A 94 15.08 4.31 -3.13
CA ILE A 94 14.49 5.64 -3.37
C ILE A 94 14.00 5.74 -4.83
N GLU A 95 14.81 5.31 -5.79
CA GLU A 95 14.43 5.32 -7.20
C GLU A 95 13.23 4.41 -7.48
N CYS A 96 13.18 3.20 -6.92
CA CYS A 96 12.06 2.29 -7.00
C CYS A 96 10.77 2.92 -6.46
N TYR A 97 10.84 3.51 -5.26
CA TYR A 97 9.69 4.14 -4.61
C TYR A 97 9.11 5.29 -5.43
N LEU A 98 9.95 6.22 -5.88
CA LEU A 98 9.51 7.36 -6.69
C LEU A 98 8.95 6.92 -8.05
N ASN A 99 9.58 5.95 -8.70
CA ASN A 99 9.05 5.36 -9.93
C ASN A 99 7.69 4.68 -9.72
N ALA A 100 7.51 3.96 -8.61
CA ALA A 100 6.23 3.33 -8.28
C ALA A 100 5.15 4.38 -8.00
N LEU A 101 5.48 5.46 -7.27
CA LEU A 101 4.58 6.58 -7.01
C LEU A 101 4.12 7.23 -8.32
N ASP A 102 5.04 7.56 -9.22
CA ASP A 102 4.74 8.16 -10.52
C ASP A 102 3.81 7.28 -11.35
N ASN A 103 4.11 5.98 -11.45
CA ASN A 103 3.32 5.06 -12.25
C ASN A 103 1.94 4.80 -11.64
N CYS A 104 1.86 4.62 -10.32
CA CYS A 104 0.59 4.50 -9.61
C CYS A 104 -0.28 5.75 -9.79
N TYR A 105 0.30 6.94 -9.65
CA TYR A 105 -0.44 8.18 -9.82
C TYR A 105 -0.91 8.40 -11.27
N LYS A 106 -0.04 8.16 -12.27
CA LYS A 106 -0.43 8.23 -13.70
C LYS A 106 -1.59 7.28 -14.03
N LEU A 107 -1.54 6.05 -13.50
CA LEU A 107 -2.59 5.05 -13.69
C LEU A 107 -3.88 5.44 -12.96
N TYR A 108 -3.77 6.01 -11.75
CA TYR A 108 -4.92 6.56 -11.01
C TYR A 108 -5.57 7.67 -11.83
N CYS A 109 -4.79 8.64 -12.33
CA CYS A 109 -5.28 9.74 -13.14
C CYS A 109 -6.04 9.25 -14.38
N LYS A 110 -5.51 8.24 -15.06
CA LYS A 110 -6.18 7.62 -16.21
C LYS A 110 -7.53 7.00 -15.85
N LYS A 111 -7.62 6.30 -14.72
CA LYS A 111 -8.87 5.68 -14.26
C LYS A 111 -9.87 6.72 -13.79
N PHE A 112 -9.40 7.71 -13.03
CA PHE A 112 -10.21 8.82 -12.54
C PHE A 112 -10.81 9.63 -13.70
N ALA A 113 -10.00 10.03 -14.69
CA ALA A 113 -10.49 10.77 -15.86
C ALA A 113 -11.54 9.98 -16.67
N LYS A 114 -11.48 8.64 -16.67
CA LYS A 114 -12.51 7.81 -17.30
C LYS A 114 -13.83 7.82 -16.52
N GLN A 115 -13.77 7.85 -15.20
CA GLN A 115 -14.93 7.81 -14.32
C GLN A 115 -15.57 9.20 -14.12
N PHE A 116 -14.76 10.25 -14.16
CA PHE A 116 -15.15 11.64 -13.94
C PHE A 116 -14.62 12.54 -15.08
N PRO A 117 -15.15 12.40 -16.31
CA PRO A 117 -14.59 13.05 -17.51
C PRO A 117 -14.61 14.58 -17.47
N ASN A 118 -15.46 15.17 -16.64
CA ASN A 118 -15.62 16.62 -16.53
C ASN A 118 -14.91 17.23 -15.32
N VAL A 119 -14.17 16.41 -14.54
CA VAL A 119 -13.43 16.88 -13.36
C VAL A 119 -11.94 16.90 -13.70
N PRO A 120 -11.29 18.08 -13.71
CA PRO A 120 -9.85 18.15 -13.92
C PRO A 120 -9.11 17.46 -12.76
N ILE A 121 -8.12 16.64 -13.09
CA ILE A 121 -7.31 15.94 -12.10
C ILE A 121 -6.00 16.66 -11.83
N ASN A 122 -5.82 17.09 -10.59
CA ASN A 122 -4.60 17.66 -10.03
C ASN A 122 -4.52 17.30 -8.53
N ILE A 123 -3.54 17.84 -7.80
CA ILE A 123 -3.39 17.53 -6.37
C ILE A 123 -4.54 18.10 -5.51
N ASP A 124 -5.21 19.15 -5.99
CA ASP A 124 -6.23 19.88 -5.23
C ASP A 124 -7.55 19.09 -5.09
N ILE A 125 -7.73 18.01 -5.88
CA ILE A 125 -8.88 17.12 -5.71
C ILE A 125 -8.82 16.32 -4.42
N PHE A 126 -7.65 16.22 -3.79
CA PHE A 126 -7.45 15.47 -2.56
C PHE A 126 -7.48 16.42 -1.36
N ASN A 127 -8.38 16.18 -0.41
CA ASN A 127 -8.32 16.87 0.88
C ASN A 127 -7.12 16.45 1.72
N SER A 128 -6.59 15.25 1.47
CA SER A 128 -5.45 14.67 2.18
C SER A 128 -4.78 13.62 1.30
N VAL A 129 -3.46 13.47 1.46
CA VAL A 129 -2.68 12.43 0.79
C VAL A 129 -1.85 11.70 1.83
N VAL A 130 -2.01 10.38 1.89
CA VAL A 130 -1.34 9.50 2.87
C VAL A 130 -0.36 8.59 2.14
N PHE A 131 0.83 8.41 2.71
CA PHE A 131 1.91 7.62 2.13
C PHE A 131 2.38 6.55 3.10
N HIS A 132 3.10 5.56 2.57
CA HIS A 132 3.98 4.77 3.41
C HIS A 132 5.12 5.67 3.91
N SER A 133 5.31 5.70 5.23
CA SER A 133 6.38 6.40 5.92
C SER A 133 7.36 5.42 6.56
#